data_AF-A0A7V8XDH1-F1
#
_entry.id   AF-A0A7V8XDH1-F1
#
_cell.length_a   1.000
_cell.length_b   1.000
_cell.length_c   1.000
_cell.angle_alpha   90.00
_cell.angle_beta   90.00
_cell.angle_gamma   90.00
#
_symmetry.space_group_name_H-M   'P 1'
#
loop_
_entity.id
_entity.type
_entity.pdbx_description
1 polymer ?
#
loop_
_entity_poly.entity_id
_entity_poly.type
_entity_poly.pdbx_seq_one_letter_code
_entity_poly.pdbx_strand_id
1 'polypeptide(L)'
;MLIIAGTRIRREHALELVSMLTSAGFDRTARLLVRAITNGEEFVALTPDDRECILGVLDDPPIALSELRGALFGELNWQRSVGRPRYRR
;
A
#
# COMPACT_ATOMS: atom_id res chain seq x y z
N MET A 1 -2.70 -10.32 -11.82
CA MET A 1 -2.18 -10.33 -10.43
C MET A 1 -1.55 -8.96 -10.21
N LEU A 2 -1.74 -8.33 -9.06
CA LEU A 2 -1.33 -6.94 -8.84
C LEU A 2 -0.15 -6.89 -7.86
N ILE A 3 0.87 -6.12 -8.17
CA ILE A 3 2.05 -5.93 -7.32
C ILE A 3 1.94 -4.56 -6.64
N ILE A 4 1.83 -4.59 -5.32
CA ILE A 4 1.74 -3.40 -4.46
C ILE A 4 2.91 -3.46 -3.48
N ALA A 5 3.78 -2.45 -3.50
CA ALA A 5 4.97 -2.37 -2.64
C ALA A 5 5.85 -3.65 -2.67
N GLY A 6 5.97 -4.28 -3.83
CA GLY A 6 6.74 -5.52 -4.02
C GLY A 6 5.99 -6.80 -3.64
N THR A 7 4.81 -6.71 -3.02
CA THR A 7 3.98 -7.87 -2.66
C THR A 7 3.01 -8.20 -3.78
N ARG A 8 2.94 -9.49 -4.14
CA ARG A 8 1.97 -9.99 -5.13
C ARG A 8 0.63 -10.24 -4.46
N ILE A 9 -0.40 -9.59 -4.98
CA ILE A 9 -1.76 -9.64 -4.42
C ILE A 9 -2.71 -10.15 -5.50
N ARG A 10 -3.55 -11.10 -5.11
CA ARG A 10 -4.62 -11.61 -5.97
C ARG A 10 -5.71 -10.55 -6.14
N ARG A 11 -6.49 -10.67 -7.22
CA ARG A 11 -7.48 -9.64 -7.59
C ARG A 11 -8.52 -9.45 -6.48
N GLU A 12 -8.97 -10.55 -5.87
CA GLU A 12 -9.94 -10.57 -4.78
C GLU A 12 -9.46 -9.78 -3.55
N HIS A 13 -8.23 -10.00 -3.11
CA HIS A 13 -7.64 -9.28 -1.97
C HIS A 13 -7.34 -7.81 -2.30
N ALA A 14 -7.02 -7.51 -3.56
CA ALA A 14 -6.85 -6.13 -4.00
C ALA A 14 -8.18 -5.36 -4.01
N LEU A 15 -9.29 -6.01 -4.36
CA LEU A 15 -10.64 -5.44 -4.26
C LEU A 15 -11.10 -5.29 -2.81
N GLU A 16 -10.74 -6.22 -1.93
CA GLU A 16 -10.95 -6.11 -0.48
C GLU A 16 -10.22 -4.87 0.07
N LEU A 17 -8.95 -4.69 -0.28
CA LEU A 17 -8.17 -3.50 0.08
C LEU A 17 -8.83 -2.20 -0.42
N VAL A 18 -9.35 -2.20 -1.66
CA VAL A 18 -10.12 -1.07 -2.18
C VAL A 18 -11.35 -0.76 -1.32
N SER A 19 -12.08 -1.80 -0.90
CA SER A 19 -13.26 -1.64 -0.05
C SER A 19 -12.90 -1.04 1.31
N MET A 20 -11.79 -1.49 1.91
CA MET A 20 -11.28 -0.95 3.17
C MET A 20 -10.88 0.53 3.02
N LEU A 21 -10.12 0.87 1.97
CA LEU A 21 -9.72 2.25 1.67
C LEU A 21 -10.92 3.18 1.46
N THR A 22 -11.92 2.72 0.72
CA THR A 22 -13.15 3.49 0.48
C THR A 22 -13.91 3.71 1.78
N SER A 23 -14.04 2.66 2.62
CA SER A 23 -14.73 2.75 3.92
C SER A 23 -14.02 3.69 4.90
N ALA A 24 -12.69 3.81 4.79
CA ALA A 24 -11.88 4.74 5.58
C ALA A 24 -11.81 6.16 4.98
N GLY A 25 -12.44 6.43 3.83
CA GLY A 25 -12.43 7.73 3.17
C GLY A 25 -11.19 8.03 2.31
N PHE A 26 -10.32 7.05 2.06
CA PHE A 26 -9.13 7.18 1.22
C PHE A 26 -9.45 6.98 -0.27
N ASP A 27 -10.45 7.70 -0.78
CA ASP A 27 -11.03 7.50 -2.12
C ASP A 27 -10.02 7.65 -3.27
N ARG A 28 -9.04 8.54 -3.11
CA ARG A 28 -7.99 8.74 -4.12
C ARG A 28 -7.18 7.46 -4.31
N THR A 29 -6.69 6.88 -3.21
CA THR A 29 -5.88 5.65 -3.23
C THR A 29 -6.73 4.44 -3.64
N ALA A 30 -7.99 4.38 -3.19
CA ALA A 30 -8.94 3.35 -3.63
C ALA A 30 -9.15 3.38 -5.16
N ARG A 31 -9.43 4.56 -5.74
CA ARG A 31 -9.59 4.73 -7.19
C ARG A 31 -8.35 4.36 -7.99
N LEU A 32 -7.17 4.68 -7.48
CA LEU A 32 -5.90 4.33 -8.09
C LEU A 32 -5.73 2.80 -8.19
N LEU A 33 -6.06 2.06 -7.12
CA LEU A 33 -6.03 0.60 -7.14
C LEU A 33 -7.12 0.01 -8.06
N VAL A 34 -8.35 0.53 -8.02
CA VAL A 34 -9.43 0.10 -8.93
C VAL A 34 -9.04 0.26 -10.38
N ARG A 35 -8.42 1.39 -10.74
CA ARG A 35 -7.95 1.66 -12.10
C ARG A 35 -6.92 0.63 -12.53
N ALA A 36 -5.90 0.37 -11.70
CA ALA A 36 -4.88 -0.62 -12.00
C ALA A 36 -5.48 -2.03 -12.19
N ILE A 37 -6.40 -2.43 -11.30
CA ILE A 37 -7.15 -3.69 -11.39
C ILE A 37 -7.96 -3.77 -12.69
N THR A 38 -8.62 -2.68 -13.07
CA THR A 38 -9.51 -2.62 -14.25
C THR A 38 -8.70 -2.68 -15.55
N ASN A 39 -7.57 -1.99 -15.60
CA ASN A 39 -6.69 -1.96 -16.77
C ASN A 39 -5.81 -3.21 -16.90
N GLY A 40 -5.83 -4.11 -15.90
CA GLY A 40 -4.95 -5.28 -15.88
C GLY A 40 -3.48 -4.92 -15.65
N GLU A 41 -3.21 -3.79 -15.00
CA GLU A 41 -1.86 -3.39 -14.65
C GLU A 41 -1.25 -4.40 -13.66
N GLU A 42 0.02 -4.72 -13.86
CA GLU A 42 0.75 -5.61 -12.96
C GLU A 42 1.37 -4.86 -11.78
N PHE A 43 1.65 -3.57 -11.92
CA PHE A 43 2.34 -2.75 -10.92
C PHE A 43 1.58 -1.47 -10.64
N VAL A 44 1.53 -1.10 -9.36
CA VAL A 44 0.97 0.18 -8.93
C VAL A 44 2.07 1.07 -8.39
N ALA A 45 2.27 2.23 -9.03
CA ALA A 45 3.15 3.26 -8.49
C ALA A 45 2.45 4.00 -7.35
N LEU A 46 2.85 3.71 -6.11
CA LEU A 46 2.35 4.38 -4.91
C LEU A 46 3.19 5.61 -4.59
N THR A 47 2.52 6.70 -4.19
CA THR A 47 3.18 7.82 -3.50
C THR A 47 3.42 7.49 -2.02
N PRO A 48 4.22 8.27 -1.28
CA PRO A 48 4.34 8.10 0.18
C PRO A 48 2.98 8.19 0.90
N ASP A 49 2.14 9.15 0.53
CA ASP A 49 0.80 9.33 1.12
C ASP A 49 -0.10 8.11 0.86
N ASP A 50 -0.04 7.52 -0.34
CA ASP A 50 -0.79 6.30 -0.66
C ASP A 50 -0.34 5.12 0.22
N ARG A 51 0.96 5.00 0.51
CA ARG A 51 1.49 3.96 1.40
C ARG A 51 1.00 4.14 2.83
N GLU A 52 0.97 5.38 3.32
CA GLU A 52 0.46 5.68 4.66
C GLU A 52 -1.04 5.41 4.78
N CYS A 53 -1.84 5.75 3.76
CA CYS A 53 -3.26 5.42 3.70
C CYS A 53 -3.50 3.91 3.72
N ILE A 54 -2.74 3.15 2.92
CA ILE A 54 -2.84 1.68 2.89
C ILE A 54 -2.45 1.07 4.24
N LEU A 55 -1.38 1.56 4.87
CA LEU A 55 -1.00 1.08 6.21
C LEU A 55 -2.06 1.42 7.26
N GLY A 56 -2.68 2.59 7.18
CA GLY A 56 -3.72 3.02 8.10
C GLY A 56 -4.93 2.10 8.11
N VAL A 57 -5.33 1.56 6.94
CA VAL A 57 -6.42 0.58 6.88
C VAL A 57 -5.99 -0.85 7.20
N LEU A 58 -4.69 -1.15 7.14
CA LEU A 58 -4.12 -2.45 7.47
C LEU A 58 -3.63 -2.53 8.93
N ASP A 59 -4.25 -1.80 9.86
CA ASP A 59 -3.89 -1.91 11.28
C ASP A 59 -4.25 -3.30 11.84
N ASP A 60 -5.44 -3.80 11.50
CA ASP A 60 -5.89 -5.18 11.68
C ASP A 60 -6.14 -5.85 10.31
N PRO A 61 -5.09 -6.34 9.65
CA PRO A 61 -5.20 -6.83 8.28
C PRO A 61 -5.81 -8.24 8.23
N PRO A 62 -6.61 -8.55 7.20
CA PRO A 62 -6.85 -9.93 6.81
C PRO A 62 -5.51 -10.66 6.59
N ILE A 63 -5.48 -11.97 6.86
CA ILE A 63 -4.27 -12.81 6.72
C ILE A 63 -3.63 -12.62 5.34
N ALA A 64 -4.44 -12.55 4.29
CA ALA A 64 -4.00 -12.37 2.91
C ALA A 64 -3.31 -11.02 2.63
N LEU A 65 -3.49 -10.01 3.48
CA LEU A 65 -2.91 -8.68 3.36
C LEU A 65 -1.81 -8.41 4.41
N SER A 66 -1.54 -9.37 5.31
CA SER A 66 -0.51 -9.22 6.34
C SER A 66 0.90 -9.07 5.76
N GLU A 67 1.20 -9.76 4.66
CA GLU A 67 2.48 -9.60 3.95
C GLU A 67 2.62 -8.20 3.33
N LEU A 68 1.53 -7.63 2.77
CA LEU A 68 1.53 -6.27 2.23
C LEU A 68 1.83 -5.26 3.33
N ARG A 69 1.18 -5.39 4.50
CA ARG A 69 1.43 -4.53 5.66
C ARG A 69 2.90 -4.58 6.07
N GLY A 70 3.48 -5.78 6.18
CA GLY A 70 4.89 -5.97 6.53
C GLY A 70 5.84 -5.27 5.55
N ALA A 71 5.61 -5.46 4.24
CA ALA A 71 6.41 -4.85 3.19
C ALA A 71 6.36 -3.31 3.23
N LEU A 72 5.15 -2.73 3.34
CA LEU A 72 4.96 -1.29 3.42
C LEU A 72 5.59 -0.68 4.68
N PHE A 73 5.44 -1.35 5.82
CA PHE A 73 6.03 -0.89 7.07
C PHE A 73 7.57 -0.91 7.02
N GLY A 74 8.14 -1.97 6.43
CA GLY A 74 9.58 -2.07 6.20
C GLY A 74 10.11 -0.96 5.27
N GLU A 75 9.43 -0.72 4.15
CA GLU A 75 9.81 0.31 3.18
C GLU A 75 9.76 1.72 3.80
N LEU A 76 8.68 2.08 4.51
CA LEU A 76 8.56 3.39 5.15
C LEU A 76 9.58 3.60 6.27
N ASN A 77 9.84 2.58 7.09
CA ASN A 77 10.86 2.69 8.14
C ASN A 77 12.26 2.82 7.57
N TRP A 78 12.55 2.13 6.46
CA TRP A 78 13.80 2.33 5.73
C TRP A 78 13.88 3.77 5.22
N GLN A 79 12.87 4.27 4.51
CA GLN A 79 12.83 5.66 4.00
C GLN A 79 13.05 6.71 5.10
N ARG A 80 12.40 6.53 6.26
CA ARG A 80 12.60 7.40 7.43
C ARG A 80 14.02 7.33 8.01
N SER A 81 14.67 6.17 7.91
CA SER A 81 16.05 5.96 8.38
C SER A 81 17.08 6.59 7.45
N VAL A 82 16.89 6.55 6.13
CA VAL A 82 17.77 7.22 5.15
C VAL A 82 17.52 8.73 5.07
N GLY A 83 16.29 9.18 5.38
CA GLY A 83 15.90 10.60 5.38
C GLY A 83 16.45 11.45 6.52
N ARG A 84 17.19 10.87 7.49
CA ARG A 84 17.95 11.64 8.47
C ARG A 84 19.36 11.90 7.94
N PRO A 85 19.68 13.09 7.39
CA PRO A 85 21.07 13.47 7.25
C PRO A 85 21.68 13.48 8.65
N ARG A 86 22.61 12.57 8.90
CA ARG A 86 23.53 12.67 10.04
C ARG A 86 24.43 13.88 9.78
N TYR A 87 23.93 15.08 10.07
CA TYR A 87 24.81 16.20 10.36
C TYR A 87 25.51 15.89 11.69
N ARG A 88 26.64 15.18 11.60
CA ARG A 88 27.64 15.17 12.66
C ARG A 88 28.27 16.56 12.68
N ARG A 89 28.05 17.29 13.77
CA ARG A 89 28.94 18.37 14.21
C ARG A 89 30.30 17.78 14.59
#